data_AF-A0A7W4D074-F1
#
_entry.id   AF-A0A7W4D074-F1
#
_cell.length_a   1.000
_cell.length_b   1.000
_cell.length_c   1.000
_cell.angle_alpha   90.00
_cell.angle_beta   90.00
_cell.angle_gamma   90.00
#
_symmetry.space_group_name_H-M   'P 1'
#
loop_
_entity.id
_entity.type
_entity.pdbx_description
1 polymer ?
#
loop_
_entity_poly.entity_id
_entity_poly.type
_entity_poly.pdbx_seq_one_letter_code
_entity_poly.pdbx_strand_id
1 'polypeptide(L)'
;MSSEPIRYERLERAVQAREALTSPPDEGVTETLFLTGREPIPEVRHVEVVEPVVALSDDKTFRVDLTIPRKAIGIHSFGPGVDSTKLSSRRRLFTEEEHSDAVVGFLPDHLDLRVKPEKLDRRLRRRLKGRIPSLDDPDAKWATTVFGTDDRYDFSDTGFPWCTAGRVETSNGGWASGAMVGPRHLLTCSHAIGWIVNPDPHVAGWIKFMPSYFDGSTPFGTAWGIHIYWQEQVFGPTIEGTEERHDYVVVVLDRRMGDLTGWMGSRTYSDSWDGGNYWSHIGYPQDIAGGSRPCFVGDFSLDGHDSQPETAQAIMHQADVIPGQSGGPMFGWWEGEPWPRVVADQSWQNASTNGASGGSHMVDLIIRARNDFP
;
A
#
# COMPACT_ATOMS: atom_id res chain seq x y z
N MET A 1 9.82 -23.10 -15.46
CA MET A 1 10.31 -22.76 -14.11
C MET A 1 10.51 -21.25 -14.11
N SER A 2 9.77 -20.54 -13.27
CA SER A 2 9.91 -19.09 -13.15
C SER A 2 11.32 -18.76 -12.62
N SER A 3 11.89 -17.63 -13.01
CA SER A 3 13.19 -17.21 -12.46
C SER A 3 13.07 -16.98 -10.95
N GLU A 4 14.06 -17.48 -10.20
CA GLU A 4 14.13 -17.27 -8.75
C GLU A 4 14.37 -15.77 -8.44
N PRO A 5 13.74 -15.21 -7.38
CA PRO A 5 14.02 -13.85 -6.96
C PRO A 5 15.45 -13.70 -6.42
N ILE A 6 15.97 -12.48 -6.44
CA ILE A 6 17.27 -12.16 -5.86
C ILE A 6 17.17 -12.29 -4.33
N ARG A 7 18.07 -13.09 -3.74
CA ARG A 7 18.24 -13.20 -2.27
C ARG A 7 18.47 -11.83 -1.64
N TYR A 8 17.81 -11.56 -0.52
CA TYR A 8 17.84 -10.25 0.15
C TYR A 8 19.26 -9.77 0.45
N GLU A 9 20.14 -10.67 0.93
CA GLU A 9 21.56 -10.39 1.20
C GLU A 9 22.37 -9.92 -0.03
N ARG A 10 21.87 -10.17 -1.26
CA ARG A 10 22.52 -9.82 -2.52
C ARG A 10 21.92 -8.59 -3.18
N LEU A 11 20.79 -8.06 -2.69
CA LEU A 11 20.05 -6.98 -3.37
C LEU A 11 20.92 -5.77 -3.68
N GLU A 12 21.67 -5.25 -2.70
CA GLU A 12 22.54 -4.08 -2.90
C GLU A 12 23.66 -4.29 -3.92
N ARG A 13 24.05 -5.55 -4.18
CA ARG A 13 25.05 -5.89 -5.20
C ARG A 13 24.43 -6.10 -6.57
N ALA A 14 23.22 -6.65 -6.61
CA ALA A 14 22.55 -7.06 -7.85
C ALA A 14 21.73 -5.92 -8.47
N VAL A 15 21.15 -5.05 -7.65
CA VAL A 15 20.36 -3.90 -8.08
C VAL A 15 21.16 -2.64 -7.77
N GLN A 16 21.62 -1.97 -8.82
CA GLN A 16 22.40 -0.74 -8.69
C GLN A 16 21.49 0.40 -8.24
N ALA A 17 21.89 1.11 -7.18
CA ALA A 17 21.26 2.38 -6.83
C ALA A 17 21.36 3.36 -8.01
N ARG A 18 20.33 4.19 -8.18
CA ARG A 18 20.25 5.19 -9.25
C ARG A 18 19.84 6.51 -8.63
N GLU A 19 20.57 7.57 -8.90
CA GLU A 19 20.11 8.93 -8.60
C GLU A 19 19.03 9.36 -9.61
N ALA A 20 18.19 10.32 -9.24
CA ALA A 20 17.23 10.95 -10.14
C ALA A 20 17.95 11.50 -11.37
N LEU A 21 17.43 11.17 -12.54
CA LEU A 21 17.95 11.60 -13.83
C LEU A 21 17.43 12.98 -14.22
N THR A 22 16.27 13.38 -13.68
CA THR A 22 15.66 14.69 -13.89
C THR A 22 15.23 15.30 -12.56
N SER A 23 15.00 16.61 -12.54
CA SER A 23 14.29 17.24 -11.42
C SER A 23 12.85 16.73 -11.34
N PRO A 24 12.20 16.80 -10.16
CA PRO A 24 10.76 16.58 -10.03
C PRO A 24 9.98 17.42 -11.05
N PRO A 25 8.92 16.86 -11.66
CA PRO A 25 8.10 17.61 -12.60
C PRO A 25 7.48 18.82 -11.89
N ASP A 26 7.37 19.95 -12.60
CA ASP A 26 6.65 21.15 -12.12
C ASP A 26 5.11 20.96 -12.19
N GLU A 27 4.66 19.70 -12.15
CA GLU A 27 3.25 19.35 -12.16
C GLU A 27 2.65 19.60 -10.78
N GLY A 28 1.55 20.34 -10.74
CA GLY A 28 0.84 20.62 -9.49
C GLY A 28 0.22 19.36 -8.90
N VAL A 29 0.48 19.11 -7.62
CA VAL A 29 -0.24 18.09 -6.86
C VAL A 29 -1.64 18.61 -6.54
N THR A 30 -2.67 17.84 -6.89
CA THR A 30 -4.07 18.20 -6.61
C THR A 30 -4.48 17.71 -5.22
N GLU A 31 -5.12 18.57 -4.43
CA GLU A 31 -5.78 18.18 -3.17
C GLU A 31 -7.30 18.22 -3.34
N THR A 32 -8.01 17.22 -2.80
CA THR A 32 -9.46 17.07 -2.99
C THR A 32 -10.19 17.17 -1.66
N LEU A 33 -11.20 18.04 -1.61
CA LEU A 33 -12.08 18.25 -0.47
C LEU A 33 -13.53 17.98 -0.86
N PHE A 34 -14.21 17.11 -0.13
CA PHE A 34 -15.66 16.95 -0.24
C PHE A 34 -16.36 17.86 0.78
N LEU A 35 -17.27 18.70 0.31
CA LEU A 35 -17.87 19.77 1.08
C LEU A 35 -19.39 19.75 0.92
N THR A 36 -20.10 19.80 2.04
CA THR A 36 -21.55 19.97 2.09
C THR A 36 -21.86 21.45 2.18
N GLY A 37 -22.75 21.96 1.33
CA GLY A 37 -23.09 23.38 1.29
C GLY A 37 -23.65 23.81 -0.06
N ARG A 38 -23.65 25.11 -0.30
CA ARG A 38 -23.84 25.65 -1.67
C ARG A 38 -22.50 25.64 -2.38
N GLU A 39 -22.52 25.77 -3.71
CA GLU A 39 -21.32 25.87 -4.54
C GLU A 39 -20.31 26.87 -3.93
N PRO A 40 -19.17 26.38 -3.40
CA PRO A 40 -18.15 27.22 -2.80
C PRO A 40 -17.27 27.83 -3.90
N ILE A 41 -16.69 28.99 -3.61
CA ILE A 41 -15.59 29.56 -4.41
C ILE A 41 -14.43 29.69 -3.42
N PRO A 42 -13.52 28.69 -3.34
CA PRO A 42 -12.40 28.74 -2.42
C PRO A 42 -11.51 29.96 -2.69
N GLU A 43 -11.07 30.62 -1.63
CA GLU A 43 -10.22 31.81 -1.70
C GLU A 43 -8.90 31.53 -0.97
N VAL A 44 -7.77 31.81 -1.62
CA VAL A 44 -6.46 31.80 -0.96
C VAL A 44 -6.38 33.04 -0.07
N ARG A 45 -6.38 32.84 1.25
CA ARG A 45 -6.37 33.94 2.22
C ARG A 45 -4.95 34.40 2.54
N HIS A 46 -4.03 33.45 2.69
CA HIS A 46 -2.65 33.73 3.09
C HIS A 46 -1.71 32.65 2.58
N VAL A 47 -0.53 33.05 2.12
CA VAL A 47 0.59 32.17 1.78
C VAL A 47 1.84 32.75 2.40
N GLU A 48 2.52 31.97 3.25
CA GLU A 48 3.78 32.37 3.87
C GLU A 48 4.80 31.24 3.90
N VAL A 49 6.07 31.60 3.87
CA VAL A 49 7.18 30.67 4.10
C VAL A 49 7.27 30.41 5.60
N VAL A 50 7.39 29.14 5.98
CA VAL A 50 7.59 28.70 7.36
C VAL A 50 8.85 27.85 7.47
N GLU A 51 9.50 27.91 8.64
CA GLU A 51 10.68 27.09 8.92
C GLU A 51 10.25 25.79 9.64
N PRO A 52 10.42 24.61 9.03
CA PRO A 52 10.09 23.35 9.69
C PRO A 52 11.10 23.02 10.79
N VAL A 53 10.69 22.21 11.78
CA VAL A 53 11.58 21.72 12.86
C VAL A 53 12.75 20.90 12.30
N VAL A 54 12.52 20.19 11.19
CA VAL A 54 13.52 19.44 10.43
C VAL A 54 13.30 19.74 8.95
N ALA A 55 14.30 20.32 8.29
CA ALA A 55 14.31 20.47 6.84
C ALA A 55 14.85 19.17 6.21
N LEU A 56 14.08 18.57 5.30
CA LEU A 56 14.46 17.36 4.58
C LEU A 56 14.93 17.65 3.14
N SER A 57 14.73 18.88 2.66
CA SER A 57 15.30 19.41 1.42
C SER A 57 15.66 20.89 1.59
N ASP A 58 16.34 21.47 0.60
CA ASP A 58 16.64 22.90 0.52
C ASP A 58 15.41 23.74 0.11
N ASP A 59 14.27 23.09 -0.17
CA ASP A 59 13.04 23.77 -0.57
C ASP A 59 12.38 24.48 0.60
N LYS A 60 11.68 25.57 0.28
CA LYS A 60 10.89 26.31 1.25
C LYS A 60 9.62 25.56 1.60
N THR A 61 9.30 25.49 2.89
CA THR A 61 7.98 25.04 3.34
C THR A 61 7.01 26.21 3.33
N PHE A 62 5.80 26.00 2.81
CA PHE A 62 4.76 27.01 2.77
C PHE A 62 3.56 26.63 3.64
N ARG A 63 3.01 27.61 4.35
CA ARG A 63 1.66 27.54 4.92
C ARG A 63 0.70 28.18 3.92
N VAL A 64 -0.36 27.47 3.57
CA VAL A 64 -1.44 27.95 2.70
C VAL A 64 -2.76 27.92 3.46
N ASP A 65 -3.32 29.10 3.74
CA ASP A 65 -4.63 29.22 4.39
C ASP A 65 -5.72 29.45 3.33
N LEU A 66 -6.70 28.55 3.28
CA LEU A 66 -7.86 28.65 2.38
C LEU A 66 -9.13 29.05 3.14
N THR A 67 -9.89 29.99 2.59
CA THR A 67 -11.28 30.28 3.02
C THR A 67 -12.24 29.55 2.09
N ILE A 68 -13.15 28.77 2.66
CA ILE A 68 -14.17 28.01 1.90
C ILE A 68 -15.55 28.56 2.24
N PRO A 69 -16.02 29.62 1.53
CA PRO A 69 -17.32 30.21 1.80
C PRO A 69 -18.45 29.24 1.46
N ARG A 70 -19.63 29.44 2.07
CA ARG A 70 -20.88 28.70 1.81
C ARG A 70 -20.85 27.20 2.17
N LYS A 71 -19.81 26.73 2.87
CA LYS A 71 -19.82 25.44 3.57
C LYS A 71 -20.94 25.43 4.62
N ALA A 72 -21.69 24.35 4.69
CA ALA A 72 -22.70 24.11 5.72
C ALA A 72 -22.02 23.78 7.05
N ILE A 73 -21.89 24.77 7.93
CA ILE A 73 -21.29 24.61 9.26
C ILE A 73 -22.13 23.64 10.09
N GLY A 74 -21.48 22.69 10.75
CA GLY A 74 -22.13 21.68 11.59
C GLY A 74 -22.72 20.48 10.83
N ILE A 75 -22.54 20.41 9.50
CA ILE A 75 -23.01 19.30 8.67
C ILE A 75 -21.81 18.48 8.17
N HIS A 76 -21.86 17.17 8.37
CA HIS A 76 -20.84 16.25 7.87
C HIS A 76 -20.84 16.18 6.33
N SER A 77 -19.67 15.93 5.77
CA SER A 77 -19.47 15.61 4.36
C SER A 77 -18.90 14.20 4.28
N PHE A 78 -19.41 13.42 3.32
CA PHE A 78 -18.95 12.06 3.05
C PHE A 78 -18.43 12.03 1.62
N GLY A 79 -17.31 11.34 1.40
CA GLY A 79 -16.82 11.09 0.04
C GLY A 79 -17.82 10.25 -0.76
N PRO A 80 -17.76 10.30 -2.09
CA PRO A 80 -18.63 9.49 -2.94
C PRO A 80 -18.36 7.99 -2.72
N GLY A 81 -19.40 7.17 -2.87
CA GLY A 81 -19.21 5.73 -2.97
C GLY A 81 -18.43 5.36 -4.23
N VAL A 82 -17.95 4.12 -4.27
CA VAL A 82 -17.10 3.60 -5.34
C VAL A 82 -17.80 2.41 -5.97
N ASP A 83 -18.02 2.48 -7.28
CA ASP A 83 -18.56 1.34 -8.05
C ASP A 83 -17.53 0.22 -8.11
N SER A 84 -17.99 -1.02 -8.33
CA SER A 84 -17.09 -2.17 -8.34
C SER A 84 -17.50 -3.25 -9.33
N THR A 85 -16.53 -4.05 -9.71
CA THR A 85 -16.69 -5.21 -10.59
C THR A 85 -16.23 -6.46 -9.88
N LYS A 86 -17.18 -7.38 -9.66
CA LYS A 86 -16.90 -8.73 -9.19
C LYS A 86 -16.45 -9.60 -10.36
N LEU A 87 -15.30 -10.25 -10.21
CA LEU A 87 -14.84 -11.28 -11.13
C LEU A 87 -15.33 -12.67 -10.71
N SER A 88 -15.70 -13.48 -11.70
CA SER A 88 -16.09 -14.88 -11.47
C SER A 88 -14.88 -15.72 -11.11
N SER A 89 -15.03 -16.64 -10.16
CA SER A 89 -14.01 -17.64 -9.81
C SER A 89 -13.73 -18.66 -10.94
N ARG A 90 -14.62 -18.76 -11.94
CA ARG A 90 -14.48 -19.67 -13.10
C ARG A 90 -14.00 -18.97 -14.37
N ARG A 91 -13.49 -17.74 -14.27
CA ARG A 91 -13.06 -16.96 -15.43
C ARG A 91 -11.80 -17.53 -16.07
N ARG A 92 -11.62 -17.26 -17.36
CA ARG A 92 -10.32 -17.44 -18.02
C ARG A 92 -9.38 -16.35 -17.53
N LEU A 93 -8.24 -16.74 -16.95
CA LEU A 93 -7.24 -15.80 -16.48
C LEU A 93 -6.47 -15.22 -17.66
N PHE A 94 -6.20 -13.92 -17.58
CA PHE A 94 -5.18 -13.27 -18.37
C PHE A 94 -3.80 -13.65 -17.83
N THR A 95 -2.89 -13.98 -18.74
CA THR A 95 -1.53 -14.40 -18.40
C THR A 95 -0.55 -13.23 -18.47
N GLU A 96 0.54 -13.33 -17.72
CA GLU A 96 1.61 -12.33 -17.70
C GLU A 96 2.28 -12.21 -19.08
N GLU A 97 2.39 -13.32 -19.81
CA GLU A 97 2.97 -13.34 -21.16
C GLU A 97 2.09 -12.61 -22.17
N GLU A 98 0.76 -12.82 -22.13
CA GLU A 98 -0.19 -12.16 -23.03
C GLU A 98 -0.37 -10.67 -22.71
N HIS A 99 -0.11 -10.27 -21.46
CA HIS A 99 -0.37 -8.91 -20.95
C HIS A 99 0.85 -8.31 -20.22
N SER A 100 2.04 -8.51 -20.77
CA SER A 100 3.30 -8.05 -20.16
C SER A 100 3.31 -6.56 -19.82
N ASP A 101 2.72 -5.71 -20.68
CA ASP A 101 2.55 -4.27 -20.48
C ASP A 101 1.69 -3.91 -19.26
N ALA A 102 0.81 -4.80 -18.82
CA ALA A 102 -0.07 -4.61 -17.67
C ALA A 102 0.50 -5.16 -16.35
N VAL A 103 1.67 -5.83 -16.38
CA VAL A 103 2.31 -6.36 -15.17
C VAL A 103 3.69 -5.76 -14.93
N VAL A 104 4.29 -5.11 -15.93
CA VAL A 104 5.52 -4.30 -15.82
C VAL A 104 5.41 -3.18 -14.78
N GLY A 105 6.48 -2.98 -14.01
CA GLY A 105 6.67 -1.85 -13.10
C GLY A 105 7.18 -0.60 -13.82
N PHE A 106 7.29 0.52 -13.11
CA PHE A 106 7.80 1.77 -13.68
C PHE A 106 8.53 2.57 -12.62
N LEU A 107 9.74 2.99 -12.96
CA LEU A 107 10.60 3.88 -12.19
C LEU A 107 10.72 5.21 -12.95
N PRO A 108 10.03 6.27 -12.51
CA PRO A 108 10.13 7.61 -13.09
C PRO A 108 11.55 8.18 -13.03
N ASP A 109 11.92 9.01 -14.00
CA ASP A 109 13.26 9.59 -14.08
C ASP A 109 13.56 10.61 -12.97
N HIS A 110 12.55 11.22 -12.37
CA HIS A 110 12.73 12.16 -11.26
C HIS A 110 12.90 11.51 -9.88
N LEU A 111 12.88 10.18 -9.81
CA LEU A 111 13.02 9.44 -8.55
C LEU A 111 14.36 8.71 -8.47
N ASP A 112 14.98 8.80 -7.29
CA ASP A 112 16.07 7.91 -6.91
C ASP A 112 15.56 6.48 -6.79
N LEU A 113 16.46 5.51 -6.99
CA LEU A 113 16.26 4.10 -6.71
C LEU A 113 17.20 3.68 -5.57
N ARG A 114 16.61 3.16 -4.50
CA ARG A 114 17.33 2.49 -3.42
C ARG A 114 16.64 1.17 -3.11
N VAL A 115 17.39 0.14 -2.74
CA VAL A 115 16.82 -1.19 -2.41
C VAL A 115 16.60 -1.42 -0.92
N LYS A 116 17.06 -0.50 -0.06
CA LYS A 116 16.64 -0.40 1.33
C LYS A 116 16.39 1.07 1.69
N PRO A 117 15.28 1.40 2.37
CA PRO A 117 15.05 2.76 2.82
C PRO A 117 16.00 3.09 3.97
N GLU A 118 16.43 4.34 4.06
CA GLU A 118 17.20 4.79 5.20
C GLU A 118 16.34 4.81 6.47
N LYS A 119 16.91 4.39 7.61
CA LYS A 119 16.23 4.47 8.90
C LYS A 119 15.92 5.93 9.22
N LEU A 120 14.73 6.20 9.73
CA LEU A 120 14.27 7.54 10.06
C LEU A 120 15.30 8.31 10.92
N ASP A 121 15.46 9.60 10.66
CA ASP A 121 16.31 10.48 11.48
C ASP A 121 15.92 10.37 12.96
N ARG A 122 16.93 10.25 13.83
CA ARG A 122 16.72 10.06 15.28
C ARG A 122 15.90 11.17 15.93
N ARG A 123 15.90 12.39 15.40
CA ARG A 123 15.12 13.54 15.88
C ARG A 123 13.63 13.38 15.56
N LEU A 124 13.30 12.69 14.48
CA LEU A 124 11.93 12.42 14.06
C LEU A 124 11.37 11.16 14.71
N ARG A 125 12.21 10.21 15.13
CA ARG A 125 11.77 8.96 15.79
C ARG A 125 10.87 9.25 16.99
N ARG A 126 9.61 8.84 16.88
CA ARG A 126 8.64 8.86 17.96
C ARG A 126 8.41 7.41 18.37
N ARG A 127 9.03 6.99 19.47
CA ARG A 127 8.49 5.82 20.17
C ARG A 127 7.21 6.30 20.84
N LEU A 128 6.06 5.89 20.32
CA LEU A 128 4.89 5.84 21.17
C LEU A 128 5.34 5.08 22.42
N LYS A 129 5.27 5.71 23.59
CA LYS A 129 5.17 4.96 24.84
C LYS A 129 3.79 4.31 24.85
N GLY A 130 3.53 3.43 23.88
CA GLY A 130 2.61 2.36 24.12
C GLY A 130 3.20 1.64 25.32
N ARG A 131 2.46 1.62 26.43
CA ARG A 131 2.54 0.45 27.29
C ARG A 131 2.37 -0.72 26.33
N ILE A 132 3.47 -1.40 25.99
CA ILE A 132 3.46 -2.84 26.18
C ILE A 132 3.03 -2.92 27.65
N PRO A 133 1.76 -3.26 27.98
CA PRO A 133 1.46 -3.60 29.37
C PRO A 133 2.56 -4.57 29.74
N SER A 134 3.26 -4.31 30.83
CA SER A 134 4.53 -4.99 31.09
C SER A 134 4.42 -6.47 30.76
N LEU A 135 5.49 -7.03 30.22
CA LEU A 135 5.68 -8.47 30.00
C LEU A 135 5.54 -9.30 31.31
N ASP A 136 4.98 -8.71 32.37
CA ASP A 136 4.76 -9.26 33.70
C ASP A 136 3.49 -10.14 33.76
N ASP A 137 2.65 -10.15 32.72
CA ASP A 137 1.53 -11.11 32.59
C ASP A 137 1.79 -12.12 31.45
N PRO A 138 2.40 -13.29 31.77
CA PRO A 138 2.64 -14.35 30.79
C PRO A 138 1.37 -15.04 30.27
N ASP A 139 0.19 -14.74 30.80
CA ASP A 139 -1.10 -15.32 30.37
C ASP A 139 -1.90 -14.39 29.44
N ALA A 140 -1.45 -13.15 29.25
CA ALA A 140 -2.11 -12.19 28.37
C ALA A 140 -1.80 -12.48 26.89
N LYS A 141 -2.85 -12.64 26.08
CA LYS A 141 -2.78 -12.89 24.63
C LYS A 141 -3.14 -11.61 23.88
N TRP A 142 -2.19 -11.04 23.15
CA TRP A 142 -2.40 -9.84 22.33
C TRP A 142 -2.48 -10.20 20.85
N ALA A 143 -3.35 -9.51 20.11
CA ALA A 143 -3.42 -9.60 18.65
C ALA A 143 -2.30 -8.74 18.01
N THR A 144 -1.06 -9.06 18.37
CA THR A 144 0.16 -8.44 17.84
C THR A 144 1.12 -9.56 17.50
N THR A 145 1.54 -9.70 16.25
CA THR A 145 2.42 -10.79 15.85
C THR A 145 3.76 -10.21 15.37
N VAL A 146 4.57 -9.88 16.38
CA VAL A 146 6.00 -9.61 16.26
C VAL A 146 6.71 -10.88 16.72
N PHE A 147 7.61 -11.41 15.91
CA PHE A 147 8.32 -12.65 16.17
C PHE A 147 9.71 -12.37 16.72
N GLY A 148 9.89 -12.57 18.02
CA GLY A 148 11.19 -12.35 18.65
C GLY A 148 11.55 -10.86 18.73
N THR A 149 12.58 -10.44 18.00
CA THR A 149 13.00 -9.03 17.97
C THR A 149 12.24 -8.32 16.87
N ASP A 150 11.69 -7.14 17.17
CA ASP A 150 11.00 -6.33 16.16
C ASP A 150 12.02 -5.81 15.12
N ASP A 151 11.99 -6.39 13.93
CA ASP A 151 12.90 -6.11 12.80
C ASP A 151 12.42 -4.94 11.93
N ARG A 152 11.20 -4.46 12.21
CA ARG A 152 10.61 -3.26 11.62
C ARG A 152 11.36 -1.98 11.97
N TYR A 153 11.37 -1.04 11.05
CA TYR A 153 11.79 0.33 11.33
C TYR A 153 10.99 1.36 10.54
N ASP A 154 10.82 2.55 11.13
CA ASP A 154 10.23 3.70 10.45
C ASP A 154 11.25 4.36 9.51
N PHE A 155 10.75 4.92 8.42
CA PHE A 155 11.53 5.68 7.45
C PHE A 155 10.74 6.89 6.92
N SER A 156 11.43 7.80 6.25
CA SER A 156 10.81 8.96 5.55
C SER A 156 11.34 9.14 4.13
N ASP A 157 12.05 8.13 3.62
CA ASP A 157 12.54 8.07 2.25
C ASP A 157 11.36 8.03 1.25
N THR A 158 11.35 8.97 0.32
CA THR A 158 10.34 9.10 -0.75
C THR A 158 10.87 8.66 -2.11
N GLY A 159 12.05 8.04 -2.17
CA GLY A 159 12.58 7.43 -3.37
C GLY A 159 11.83 6.14 -3.75
N PHE A 160 12.08 5.66 -4.97
CA PHE A 160 11.55 4.41 -5.46
C PHE A 160 12.32 3.21 -4.87
N PRO A 161 11.65 2.10 -4.52
CA PRO A 161 10.22 1.82 -4.68
C PRO A 161 9.36 2.21 -3.46
N TRP A 162 9.90 2.92 -2.47
CA TRP A 162 9.19 3.19 -1.21
C TRP A 162 7.96 4.07 -1.41
N CYS A 163 8.07 5.03 -2.33
CA CYS A 163 7.00 5.94 -2.65
C CYS A 163 5.79 5.32 -3.33
N THR A 164 5.92 4.10 -3.85
CA THR A 164 4.79 3.39 -4.44
C THR A 164 3.81 2.90 -3.35
N ALA A 165 4.27 2.76 -2.10
CA ALA A 165 3.46 2.34 -0.98
C ALA A 165 2.87 3.54 -0.21
N GLY A 166 1.70 3.34 0.40
CA GLY A 166 0.99 4.42 1.09
C GLY A 166 -0.09 3.96 2.05
N ARG A 167 -0.61 4.92 2.81
CA ARG A 167 -1.74 4.72 3.72
C ARG A 167 -3.03 4.76 2.93
N VAL A 168 -3.91 3.80 3.19
CA VAL A 168 -5.25 3.69 2.59
C VAL A 168 -6.28 3.98 3.67
N GLU A 169 -6.99 5.09 3.57
CA GLU A 169 -8.14 5.38 4.42
C GLU A 169 -9.42 4.91 3.74
N THR A 170 -10.33 4.31 4.51
CA THR A 170 -11.60 3.80 3.99
C THR A 170 -12.78 4.32 4.81
N SER A 171 -13.97 4.24 4.24
CA SER A 171 -15.22 4.65 4.89
C SER A 171 -15.56 3.90 6.18
N ASN A 172 -14.86 2.82 6.52
CA ASN A 172 -15.02 2.09 7.78
C ASN A 172 -14.40 2.83 8.99
N GLY A 173 -13.76 3.98 8.76
CA GLY A 173 -13.14 4.80 9.82
C GLY A 173 -11.77 4.31 10.28
N GLY A 174 -11.25 3.24 9.67
CA GLY A 174 -9.91 2.71 9.88
C GLY A 174 -8.95 3.09 8.74
N TRP A 175 -7.80 2.42 8.73
CA TRP A 175 -6.86 2.47 7.62
C TRP A 175 -6.23 1.10 7.36
N ALA A 176 -5.69 0.99 6.16
CA ALA A 176 -4.88 -0.10 5.67
C ALA A 176 -3.62 0.49 5.01
N SER A 177 -2.85 -0.38 4.39
CA SER A 177 -1.72 -0.09 3.53
C SER A 177 -2.04 -0.53 2.10
N GLY A 178 -1.28 -0.02 1.14
CA GLY A 178 -1.43 -0.42 -0.26
C GLY A 178 -0.26 0.06 -1.10
N ALA A 179 -0.20 -0.43 -2.34
CA ALA A 179 0.85 -0.07 -3.28
C ALA A 179 0.34 0.18 -4.69
N MET A 180 0.98 1.13 -5.38
CA MET A 180 0.78 1.36 -6.80
C MET A 180 1.30 0.16 -7.60
N VAL A 181 0.42 -0.38 -8.46
CA VAL A 181 0.69 -1.50 -9.40
C VAL A 181 0.41 -1.12 -10.87
N GLY A 182 0.17 0.16 -11.12
CA GLY A 182 -0.05 0.76 -12.43
C GLY A 182 -0.17 2.28 -12.33
N PRO A 183 -0.43 2.99 -13.44
CA PRO A 183 -0.49 4.45 -13.45
C PRO A 183 -1.53 5.03 -12.48
N ARG A 184 -2.68 4.36 -12.31
CA ARG A 184 -3.77 4.79 -11.42
C ARG A 184 -4.35 3.61 -10.62
N HIS A 185 -3.56 2.57 -10.41
CA HIS A 185 -4.04 1.28 -9.90
C HIS A 185 -3.36 0.99 -8.57
N LEU A 186 -4.17 0.90 -7.53
CA LEU A 186 -3.77 0.60 -6.16
C LEU A 186 -4.15 -0.85 -5.84
N LEU A 187 -3.17 -1.66 -5.42
CA LEU A 187 -3.41 -2.93 -4.75
C LEU A 187 -3.53 -2.69 -3.23
N THR A 188 -4.55 -3.26 -2.62
CA THR A 188 -4.78 -3.29 -1.16
C THR A 188 -5.68 -4.47 -0.81
N CYS A 189 -5.98 -4.67 0.47
CA CYS A 189 -6.77 -5.82 0.92
C CYS A 189 -8.28 -5.59 0.82
N SER A 190 -9.04 -6.68 0.65
CA SER A 190 -10.50 -6.60 0.59
C SER A 190 -11.12 -6.29 1.96
N HIS A 191 -10.59 -6.83 3.05
CA HIS A 191 -11.21 -6.71 4.38
C HIS A 191 -11.18 -5.28 4.95
N ALA A 192 -10.36 -4.39 4.38
CA ALA A 192 -10.33 -2.98 4.74
C ALA A 192 -11.42 -2.15 4.03
N ILE A 193 -11.99 -2.66 2.94
CA ILE A 193 -12.97 -1.95 2.13
C ILE A 193 -14.30 -1.84 2.89
N GLY A 194 -14.91 -0.66 2.81
CA GLY A 194 -16.26 -0.43 3.34
C GLY A 194 -17.33 -0.95 2.39
N TRP A 195 -17.43 -2.27 2.25
CA TRP A 195 -18.44 -2.92 1.39
C TRP A 195 -19.86 -2.57 1.82
N ILE A 196 -20.68 -2.10 0.88
CA ILE A 196 -22.09 -1.77 1.12
C ILE A 196 -22.93 -2.93 0.57
N VAL A 197 -23.14 -3.97 1.36
CA VAL A 197 -23.84 -5.19 0.87
C VAL A 197 -25.31 -4.93 0.56
N ASN A 198 -25.93 -3.95 1.22
CA ASN A 198 -27.33 -3.58 1.02
C ASN A 198 -27.44 -2.07 0.75
N PRO A 199 -28.19 -1.64 -0.29
CA PRO A 199 -28.97 -2.46 -1.22
C PRO A 199 -28.17 -3.03 -2.40
N ASP A 200 -26.92 -2.64 -2.61
CA ASP A 200 -26.15 -3.00 -3.80
C ASP A 200 -24.73 -3.49 -3.47
N PRO A 201 -24.45 -4.81 -3.53
CA PRO A 201 -23.14 -5.37 -3.22
C PRO A 201 -22.04 -4.96 -4.22
N HIS A 202 -22.37 -4.26 -5.30
CA HIS A 202 -21.38 -3.72 -6.24
C HIS A 202 -20.94 -2.30 -5.90
N VAL A 203 -21.38 -1.74 -4.78
CA VAL A 203 -20.94 -0.42 -4.31
C VAL A 203 -20.17 -0.57 -2.99
N ALA A 204 -19.08 0.18 -2.86
CA ALA A 204 -18.35 0.36 -1.62
C ALA A 204 -18.42 1.83 -1.17
N GLY A 205 -18.12 2.10 0.08
CA GLY A 205 -17.86 3.46 0.53
C GLY A 205 -16.53 4.01 -0.02
N TRP A 206 -16.27 5.28 0.26
CA TRP A 206 -15.09 5.97 -0.25
C TRP A 206 -13.77 5.32 0.19
N ILE A 207 -12.75 5.44 -0.66
CA ILE A 207 -11.38 5.00 -0.42
C ILE A 207 -10.44 6.15 -0.80
N LYS A 208 -9.45 6.44 0.05
CA LYS A 208 -8.45 7.49 -0.16
C LYS A 208 -7.04 6.92 0.00
N PHE A 209 -6.20 7.12 -1.00
CA PHE A 209 -4.81 6.69 -1.00
C PHE A 209 -3.86 7.88 -0.82
N MET A 210 -2.83 7.68 0.00
CA MET A 210 -1.79 8.67 0.33
C MET A 210 -0.41 8.00 0.23
N PRO A 211 0.23 7.99 -0.95
CA PRO A 211 1.56 7.45 -1.12
C PRO A 211 2.58 8.25 -0.29
N SER A 212 3.49 7.54 0.38
CA SER A 212 4.48 8.12 1.31
C SER A 212 3.89 9.01 2.41
N TYR A 213 2.67 8.72 2.88
CA TYR A 213 2.07 9.44 4.00
C TYR A 213 3.02 9.48 5.21
N PHE A 214 3.25 10.66 5.80
CA PHE A 214 4.09 10.82 6.98
C PHE A 214 3.58 11.94 7.89
N ASP A 215 3.02 11.60 9.05
CA ASP A 215 2.55 12.55 10.08
C ASP A 215 1.64 13.67 9.53
N GLY A 216 0.81 13.38 8.52
CA GLY A 216 -0.06 14.35 7.84
C GLY A 216 0.50 14.91 6.53
N SER A 217 1.78 14.71 6.25
CA SER A 217 2.42 15.06 4.98
C SER A 217 2.08 14.04 3.89
N THR A 218 1.80 14.54 2.70
CA THR A 218 1.47 13.78 1.49
C THR A 218 2.31 14.31 0.33
N PRO A 219 3.61 13.92 0.22
CA PRO A 219 4.55 14.54 -0.72
C PRO A 219 4.16 14.34 -2.20
N PHE A 220 3.37 13.31 -2.49
CA PHE A 220 2.82 13.03 -3.81
C PHE A 220 1.33 13.38 -3.93
N GLY A 221 0.74 13.93 -2.86
CA GLY A 221 -0.69 14.25 -2.76
C GLY A 221 -1.57 13.08 -2.34
N THR A 222 -2.86 13.24 -2.61
CA THR A 222 -3.90 12.26 -2.30
C THR A 222 -4.68 11.88 -3.54
N ALA A 223 -5.24 10.67 -3.56
CA ALA A 223 -6.12 10.21 -4.63
C ALA A 223 -7.30 9.42 -4.08
N TRP A 224 -8.41 9.41 -4.80
CA TRP A 224 -9.66 8.78 -4.36
C TRP A 224 -10.04 7.62 -5.28
N GLY A 225 -10.58 6.54 -4.72
CA GLY A 225 -11.08 5.42 -5.50
C GLY A 225 -12.28 5.83 -6.35
N ILE A 226 -12.29 5.40 -7.61
CA ILE A 226 -13.41 5.58 -8.55
C ILE A 226 -13.98 4.26 -9.05
N HIS A 227 -13.22 3.16 -8.92
CA HIS A 227 -13.68 1.82 -9.26
C HIS A 227 -12.91 0.76 -8.46
N ILE A 228 -13.50 -0.40 -8.19
CA ILE A 228 -12.83 -1.52 -7.50
C ILE A 228 -13.02 -2.82 -8.28
N TYR A 229 -11.95 -3.55 -8.52
CA TYR A 229 -11.99 -4.93 -9.00
C TYR A 229 -11.74 -5.89 -7.83
N TRP A 230 -12.60 -6.90 -7.70
CA TRP A 230 -12.54 -7.88 -6.60
C TRP A 230 -13.07 -9.24 -7.04
N GLN A 231 -12.73 -10.31 -6.32
CA GLN A 231 -13.33 -11.65 -6.52
C GLN A 231 -14.23 -12.05 -5.35
N GLU A 232 -13.75 -11.88 -4.12
CA GLU A 232 -14.50 -12.13 -2.89
C GLU A 232 -14.53 -10.87 -2.04
N GLN A 233 -15.67 -10.59 -1.41
CA GLN A 233 -15.77 -9.55 -0.40
C GLN A 233 -15.43 -10.20 0.94
N VAL A 234 -14.25 -9.88 1.44
CA VAL A 234 -13.83 -10.23 2.79
C VAL A 234 -14.27 -9.13 3.75
N PHE A 235 -14.76 -9.50 4.94
CA PHE A 235 -15.20 -8.57 5.98
C PHE A 235 -14.32 -8.69 7.22
N GLY A 236 -13.58 -7.64 7.57
CA GLY A 236 -12.81 -7.62 8.81
C GLY A 236 -13.69 -7.62 10.07
N PRO A 237 -13.11 -7.87 11.26
CA PRO A 237 -11.68 -7.99 11.54
C PRO A 237 -11.13 -9.42 11.50
N THR A 238 -11.95 -10.42 11.17
CA THR A 238 -11.56 -11.84 11.08
C THR A 238 -11.56 -12.28 9.62
N ILE A 239 -10.70 -13.23 9.28
CA ILE A 239 -10.65 -13.87 7.96
C ILE A 239 -10.97 -15.36 8.16
N GLU A 240 -11.93 -15.89 7.42
CA GLU A 240 -12.43 -17.26 7.57
C GLU A 240 -12.45 -18.03 6.24
N GLY A 241 -12.20 -19.34 6.32
CA GLY A 241 -12.40 -20.25 5.19
C GLY A 241 -11.50 -19.96 3.99
N THR A 242 -12.10 -19.56 2.86
CA THR A 242 -11.38 -19.27 1.60
C THR A 242 -10.98 -17.80 1.46
N GLU A 243 -11.41 -16.94 2.39
CA GLU A 243 -11.16 -15.49 2.32
C GLU A 243 -9.67 -15.17 2.34
N GLU A 244 -8.87 -15.94 3.10
CA GLU A 244 -7.40 -15.81 3.17
C GLU A 244 -6.68 -15.89 1.81
N ARG A 245 -7.33 -16.48 0.80
CA ARG A 245 -6.78 -16.68 -0.55
C ARG A 245 -7.19 -15.60 -1.55
N HIS A 246 -8.14 -14.74 -1.16
CA HIS A 246 -8.78 -13.77 -2.05
C HIS A 246 -8.93 -12.39 -1.39
N ASP A 247 -8.16 -12.11 -0.34
CA ASP A 247 -8.25 -10.87 0.43
C ASP A 247 -7.45 -9.74 -0.22
N TYR A 248 -7.67 -9.52 -1.51
CA TYR A 248 -7.05 -8.45 -2.29
C TYR A 248 -8.09 -7.79 -3.19
N VAL A 249 -7.87 -6.52 -3.46
CA VAL A 249 -8.63 -5.73 -4.44
C VAL A 249 -7.69 -4.82 -5.23
N VAL A 250 -8.10 -4.49 -6.45
CA VAL A 250 -7.46 -3.42 -7.22
C VAL A 250 -8.41 -2.24 -7.29
N VAL A 251 -8.01 -1.13 -6.68
CA VAL A 251 -8.73 0.14 -6.69
C VAL A 251 -8.17 1.00 -7.82
N VAL A 252 -9.05 1.46 -8.71
CA VAL A 252 -8.74 2.47 -9.70
C VAL A 252 -8.90 3.83 -9.04
N LEU A 253 -7.83 4.62 -9.03
CA LEU A 253 -7.76 5.96 -8.46
C LEU A 253 -8.26 7.02 -9.45
N ASP A 254 -8.77 8.14 -8.98
CA ASP A 254 -9.29 9.25 -9.77
C ASP A 254 -8.23 9.97 -10.64
N ARG A 255 -6.95 9.77 -10.31
CA ARG A 255 -5.79 10.37 -10.99
C ARG A 255 -4.62 9.39 -11.11
N ARG A 256 -3.71 9.71 -12.02
CA ARG A 256 -2.53 8.88 -12.34
C ARG A 256 -1.37 9.10 -11.38
N MET A 257 -1.56 8.76 -10.10
CA MET A 257 -0.52 8.92 -9.07
C MET A 257 0.78 8.20 -9.42
N GLY A 258 0.70 7.09 -10.16
CA GLY A 258 1.83 6.27 -10.58
C GLY A 258 2.80 7.00 -11.51
N ASP A 259 2.35 8.06 -12.20
CA ASP A 259 3.22 8.89 -13.03
C ASP A 259 4.20 9.71 -12.15
N LEU A 260 3.82 10.00 -10.89
CA LEU A 260 4.65 10.70 -9.90
C LEU A 260 5.42 9.74 -8.98
N THR A 261 4.82 8.63 -8.57
CA THR A 261 5.39 7.69 -7.58
C THR A 261 6.12 6.52 -8.22
N GLY A 262 5.95 6.30 -9.52
CA GLY A 262 6.17 4.99 -10.12
C GLY A 262 5.15 3.95 -9.64
N TRP A 263 5.37 2.71 -10.04
CA TRP A 263 4.65 1.56 -9.50
C TRP A 263 5.52 0.31 -9.49
N MET A 264 5.25 -0.58 -8.55
CA MET A 264 5.83 -1.91 -8.57
C MET A 264 5.17 -2.70 -9.70
N GLY A 265 5.91 -3.58 -10.37
CA GLY A 265 5.27 -4.55 -11.24
C GLY A 265 4.52 -5.60 -10.41
N SER A 266 3.84 -6.53 -11.08
CA SER A 266 3.24 -7.70 -10.44
C SER A 266 3.80 -8.98 -11.06
N ARG A 267 3.77 -10.07 -10.28
CA ARG A 267 4.15 -11.41 -10.72
C ARG A 267 3.38 -12.45 -9.89
N THR A 268 2.96 -13.54 -10.51
CA THR A 268 2.31 -14.66 -9.82
C THR A 268 3.30 -15.31 -8.85
N TYR A 269 2.88 -15.51 -7.60
CA TYR A 269 3.64 -16.28 -6.61
C TYR A 269 3.82 -17.73 -7.07
N SER A 270 4.98 -18.32 -6.82
CA SER A 270 5.22 -19.75 -7.07
C SER A 270 5.82 -20.42 -5.84
N ASP A 271 5.32 -21.61 -5.52
CA ASP A 271 5.80 -22.45 -4.41
C ASP A 271 7.27 -22.86 -4.59
N SER A 272 7.80 -22.76 -5.82
CA SER A 272 9.24 -22.93 -6.07
C SER A 272 10.13 -21.88 -5.36
N TRP A 273 9.54 -20.84 -4.78
CA TRP A 273 10.23 -19.80 -4.01
C TRP A 273 10.09 -19.98 -2.49
N ASP A 274 9.40 -21.02 -2.02
CA ASP A 274 9.14 -21.26 -0.61
C ASP A 274 10.43 -21.35 0.22
N GLY A 275 10.38 -20.77 1.43
CA GLY A 275 11.50 -20.76 2.38
C GLY A 275 12.68 -19.88 1.94
N GLY A 276 12.57 -19.17 0.82
CA GLY A 276 13.61 -18.28 0.35
C GLY A 276 13.50 -16.86 0.91
N ASN A 277 14.60 -16.36 1.51
CA ASN A 277 14.69 -14.99 2.01
C ASN A 277 14.88 -13.98 0.87
N TYR A 278 13.77 -13.61 0.25
CA TYR A 278 13.72 -12.66 -0.87
C TYR A 278 12.98 -11.37 -0.52
N TRP A 279 12.08 -11.45 0.45
CA TRP A 279 10.90 -10.63 0.45
C TRP A 279 11.08 -9.38 1.31
N SER A 280 10.32 -8.36 0.93
CA SER A 280 10.21 -7.09 1.64
C SER A 280 8.74 -6.69 1.75
N HIS A 281 8.44 -5.91 2.78
CA HIS A 281 7.11 -5.43 3.08
C HIS A 281 7.15 -3.98 3.57
N ILE A 282 6.14 -3.21 3.16
CA ILE A 282 5.92 -1.84 3.62
C ILE A 282 4.48 -1.71 4.09
N GLY A 283 4.30 -1.14 5.28
CA GLY A 283 2.97 -0.91 5.84
C GLY A 283 2.90 0.23 6.84
N TYR A 284 1.70 0.48 7.34
CA TYR A 284 1.37 1.54 8.29
C TYR A 284 0.81 0.95 9.61
N PRO A 285 1.66 0.31 10.42
CA PRO A 285 1.21 -0.41 11.62
C PRO A 285 0.74 0.54 12.73
N GLN A 286 -0.32 0.18 13.47
CA GLN A 286 -0.88 1.02 14.52
C GLN A 286 0.04 1.23 15.73
N ASP A 287 0.95 0.31 16.02
CA ASP A 287 1.86 0.38 17.17
C ASP A 287 3.05 1.33 16.92
N ILE A 288 3.39 1.57 15.65
CA ILE A 288 4.42 2.53 15.26
C ILE A 288 3.74 3.83 14.81
N ALA A 289 3.91 4.88 15.61
CA ALA A 289 3.35 6.20 15.36
C ALA A 289 1.83 6.23 15.09
N GLY A 290 1.05 5.21 15.50
CA GLY A 290 -0.40 5.21 15.27
C GLY A 290 -0.77 5.01 13.80
N GLY A 291 0.10 4.33 13.03
CA GLY A 291 -0.03 4.19 11.58
C GLY A 291 0.24 5.49 10.83
N SER A 292 0.81 6.52 11.45
CA SER A 292 1.08 7.80 10.76
C SER A 292 2.36 7.81 9.95
N ARG A 293 3.14 6.72 9.98
CA ARG A 293 4.45 6.62 9.31
C ARG A 293 4.58 5.28 8.62
N PRO A 294 5.28 5.24 7.48
CA PRO A 294 5.59 3.98 6.84
C PRO A 294 6.62 3.22 7.66
N CYS A 295 6.49 1.91 7.63
CA CYS A 295 7.39 0.97 8.25
C CYS A 295 7.86 -0.04 7.22
N PHE A 296 9.14 -0.39 7.28
CA PHE A 296 9.75 -1.39 6.42
C PHE A 296 10.20 -2.61 7.23
N VAL A 297 10.01 -3.79 6.66
CA VAL A 297 10.66 -5.04 7.07
C VAL A 297 11.10 -5.80 5.81
N GLY A 298 12.24 -6.48 5.89
CA GLY A 298 12.79 -7.27 4.78
C GLY A 298 13.55 -8.49 5.31
N ASP A 299 14.18 -9.25 4.42
CA ASP A 299 14.92 -10.48 4.76
C ASP A 299 14.05 -11.58 5.40
N PHE A 300 12.84 -11.78 4.89
CA PHE A 300 11.96 -12.86 5.33
C PHE A 300 11.60 -13.80 4.19
N SER A 301 11.11 -14.99 4.56
CA SER A 301 10.58 -16.00 3.65
C SER A 301 9.06 -15.94 3.58
N LEU A 302 8.54 -16.22 2.39
CA LEU A 302 7.17 -16.63 2.17
C LEU A 302 7.13 -18.16 2.05
N ASP A 303 5.99 -18.75 2.39
CA ASP A 303 5.76 -20.18 2.34
C ASP A 303 4.31 -20.44 1.90
N GLY A 304 4.13 -20.96 0.69
CA GLY A 304 2.84 -21.24 0.13
C GLY A 304 2.14 -22.40 0.83
N HIS A 305 0.80 -22.35 0.94
CA HIS A 305 0.05 -23.51 1.41
C HIS A 305 0.00 -24.65 0.36
N ASP A 306 0.84 -25.68 0.49
CA ASP A 306 1.03 -26.83 -0.44
C ASP A 306 -0.23 -27.49 -1.04
N SER A 307 -1.36 -27.47 -0.32
CA SER A 307 -2.62 -28.06 -0.79
C SER A 307 -3.52 -27.10 -1.59
N GLN A 308 -3.08 -25.86 -1.81
CA GLN A 308 -3.80 -24.82 -2.51
C GLN A 308 -3.16 -24.56 -3.87
N PRO A 309 -3.93 -24.18 -4.90
CA PRO A 309 -3.36 -23.87 -6.20
C PRO A 309 -2.69 -22.49 -6.20
N GLU A 310 -1.59 -22.33 -6.95
CA GLU A 310 -0.91 -21.04 -7.21
C GLU A 310 -1.83 -19.96 -7.80
N THR A 311 -3.04 -20.32 -8.25
CA THR A 311 -4.03 -19.36 -8.73
C THR A 311 -4.59 -18.46 -7.64
N ALA A 312 -4.73 -18.97 -6.41
CA ALA A 312 -5.22 -18.25 -5.25
C ALA A 312 -4.84 -19.01 -3.98
N GLN A 313 -4.00 -18.40 -3.16
CA GLN A 313 -3.32 -19.10 -2.08
C GLN A 313 -3.10 -18.20 -0.86
N ALA A 314 -3.26 -18.79 0.32
CA ALA A 314 -2.75 -18.23 1.56
C ALA A 314 -1.24 -18.51 1.62
N ILE A 315 -0.45 -17.45 1.82
CA ILE A 315 1.01 -17.51 1.80
C ILE A 315 1.51 -17.12 3.20
N MET A 316 2.05 -18.08 3.94
CA MET A 316 2.51 -17.92 5.30
C MET A 316 3.85 -17.18 5.37
N HIS A 317 4.07 -16.42 6.44
CA HIS A 317 5.36 -15.76 6.70
C HIS A 317 5.55 -15.40 8.18
N GLN A 318 6.79 -15.02 8.49
CA GLN A 318 7.24 -14.60 9.82
C GLN A 318 7.74 -13.15 9.87
N ALA A 319 7.46 -12.35 8.83
CA ALA A 319 7.70 -10.90 8.89
C ALA A 319 6.84 -10.26 9.99
N ASP A 320 7.39 -9.34 10.78
CA ASP A 320 6.66 -8.66 11.84
C ASP A 320 5.49 -7.82 11.30
N VAL A 321 4.26 -8.12 11.73
CA VAL A 321 3.08 -7.36 11.33
C VAL A 321 2.10 -7.08 12.46
N ILE A 322 1.41 -5.96 12.32
CA ILE A 322 0.45 -5.40 13.28
C ILE A 322 -0.69 -4.76 12.48
N PRO A 323 -1.94 -4.74 12.98
CA PRO A 323 -3.05 -4.07 12.32
C PRO A 323 -2.69 -2.68 11.77
N GLY A 324 -3.19 -2.38 10.58
CA GLY A 324 -2.82 -1.22 9.77
C GLY A 324 -1.86 -1.55 8.61
N GLN A 325 -1.12 -2.67 8.69
CA GLN A 325 -0.28 -3.17 7.59
C GLN A 325 -1.02 -4.00 6.54
N SER A 326 -2.28 -4.37 6.80
CA SER A 326 -3.16 -5.03 5.84
C SER A 326 -3.15 -4.34 4.47
N GLY A 327 -3.08 -5.08 3.38
CA GLY A 327 -3.00 -4.58 2.01
C GLY A 327 -1.62 -4.09 1.59
N GLY A 328 -0.66 -3.97 2.51
CA GLY A 328 0.72 -3.61 2.17
C GLY A 328 1.39 -4.69 1.31
N PRO A 329 2.22 -4.32 0.32
CA PRO A 329 2.75 -5.28 -0.65
C PRO A 329 3.75 -6.25 0.00
N MET A 330 3.75 -7.50 -0.46
CA MET A 330 4.88 -8.42 -0.37
C MET A 330 5.59 -8.43 -1.72
N PHE A 331 6.85 -8.00 -1.76
CA PHE A 331 7.56 -7.80 -3.02
C PHE A 331 9.01 -8.28 -2.98
N GLY A 332 9.52 -8.61 -4.17
CA GLY A 332 10.88 -9.07 -4.41
C GLY A 332 11.48 -8.46 -5.67
N TRP A 333 12.74 -8.79 -5.95
CA TRP A 333 13.50 -8.31 -7.11
C TRP A 333 13.96 -9.49 -7.97
N TRP A 334 14.09 -9.25 -9.28
CA TRP A 334 14.58 -10.24 -10.25
C TRP A 334 15.76 -9.69 -11.04
N GLU A 335 16.69 -10.57 -11.43
CA GLU A 335 17.83 -10.17 -12.24
C GLU A 335 17.37 -9.55 -13.58
N GLY A 336 17.97 -8.42 -13.92
CA GLY A 336 17.69 -7.71 -15.18
C GLY A 336 16.44 -6.83 -15.16
N GLU A 337 15.69 -6.78 -14.06
CA GLU A 337 14.53 -5.88 -13.92
C GLU A 337 14.91 -4.62 -13.11
N PRO A 338 14.52 -3.41 -13.55
CA PRO A 338 14.85 -2.17 -12.83
C PRO A 338 13.80 -1.78 -11.77
N TRP A 339 12.83 -2.65 -11.49
CA TRP A 339 11.76 -2.47 -10.50
C TRP A 339 11.49 -3.79 -9.76
N PRO A 340 10.92 -3.73 -8.54
CA PRO A 340 10.44 -4.94 -7.87
C PRO A 340 9.12 -5.42 -8.47
N ARG A 341 8.72 -6.66 -8.12
CA ARG A 341 7.36 -7.17 -8.35
C ARG A 341 6.66 -7.48 -7.03
N VAL A 342 5.41 -7.05 -6.93
CA VAL A 342 4.47 -7.51 -5.90
C VAL A 342 3.96 -8.89 -6.27
N VAL A 343 3.96 -9.80 -5.31
CA VAL A 343 3.48 -11.18 -5.48
C VAL A 343 2.27 -11.52 -4.60
N ALA A 344 2.05 -10.73 -3.55
CA ALA A 344 0.94 -10.85 -2.61
C ALA A 344 0.74 -9.54 -1.85
N ASP A 345 -0.36 -9.41 -1.12
CA ASP A 345 -0.57 -8.37 -0.11
C ASP A 345 -0.67 -8.97 1.30
N GLN A 346 -0.33 -8.19 2.32
CA GLN A 346 -0.51 -8.59 3.71
C GLN A 346 -2.00 -8.72 4.02
N SER A 347 -2.46 -9.89 4.49
CA SER A 347 -3.88 -10.16 4.68
C SER A 347 -4.26 -10.36 6.15
N TRP A 348 -3.67 -11.34 6.83
CA TRP A 348 -4.03 -11.69 8.21
C TRP A 348 -2.83 -12.02 9.07
N GLN A 349 -3.09 -12.12 10.37
CA GLN A 349 -2.10 -12.48 11.39
C GLN A 349 -2.77 -13.26 12.52
N ASN A 350 -2.02 -14.21 13.09
CA ASN A 350 -2.37 -14.88 14.34
C ASN A 350 -1.12 -15.04 15.22
N ALA A 351 -1.26 -15.56 16.43
CA ALA A 351 -0.16 -15.64 17.40
C ALA A 351 1.04 -16.52 16.97
N SER A 352 0.91 -17.31 15.90
CA SER A 352 1.92 -18.27 15.44
C SER A 352 2.44 -18.02 14.03
N THR A 353 1.66 -17.33 13.19
CA THR A 353 2.02 -17.08 11.80
C THR A 353 1.24 -15.88 11.28
N ASN A 354 1.84 -15.21 10.29
CA ASN A 354 1.17 -14.22 9.48
C ASN A 354 0.84 -14.83 8.11
N GLY A 355 -0.09 -14.21 7.40
CA GLY A 355 -0.53 -14.65 6.09
C GLY A 355 -0.72 -13.49 5.13
N ALA A 356 -0.20 -13.68 3.93
CA ALA A 356 -0.40 -12.85 2.76
C ALA A 356 -1.35 -13.55 1.77
N SER A 357 -2.00 -12.77 0.91
CA SER A 357 -2.91 -13.28 -0.12
C SER A 357 -2.37 -12.95 -1.51
N GLY A 358 -2.30 -13.95 -2.39
CA GLY A 358 -1.71 -13.77 -3.71
C GLY A 358 -2.09 -14.87 -4.70
N GLY A 359 -1.36 -14.90 -5.81
CA GLY A 359 -1.57 -15.86 -6.90
C GLY A 359 -2.09 -15.22 -8.19
N SER A 360 -2.26 -16.03 -9.24
CA SER A 360 -2.58 -15.51 -10.57
C SER A 360 -3.95 -14.84 -10.69
N HIS A 361 -4.87 -15.08 -9.75
CA HIS A 361 -6.14 -14.34 -9.65
C HIS A 361 -5.92 -12.86 -9.30
N MET A 362 -4.97 -12.55 -8.42
CA MET A 362 -4.58 -11.19 -8.08
C MET A 362 -3.96 -10.50 -9.29
N VAL A 363 -3.06 -11.18 -10.00
CA VAL A 363 -2.42 -10.65 -11.21
C VAL A 363 -3.44 -10.39 -12.32
N ASP A 364 -4.41 -11.29 -12.52
CA ASP A 364 -5.52 -11.09 -13.47
C ASP A 364 -6.40 -9.89 -13.11
N LEU A 365 -6.65 -9.60 -11.82
CA LEU A 365 -7.35 -8.37 -11.40
C LEU A 365 -6.57 -7.12 -11.81
N ILE A 366 -5.24 -7.12 -11.58
CA ILE A 366 -4.36 -6.00 -11.96
C ILE A 366 -4.39 -5.78 -13.47
N ILE A 367 -4.26 -6.85 -14.26
CA ILE A 367 -4.30 -6.78 -15.72
C ILE A 367 -5.62 -6.17 -16.20
N ARG A 368 -6.76 -6.64 -15.68
CA ARG A 368 -8.09 -6.14 -16.08
C ARG A 368 -8.27 -4.67 -15.72
N ALA A 369 -7.94 -4.29 -14.49
CA ALA A 369 -8.06 -2.90 -14.07
C ALA A 369 -7.19 -1.98 -14.92
N ARG A 370 -5.97 -2.41 -15.29
CA ARG A 370 -5.07 -1.65 -16.19
C ARG A 370 -5.56 -1.59 -17.63
N ASN A 371 -6.18 -2.64 -18.15
CA ASN A 371 -6.73 -2.63 -19.50
C ASN A 371 -8.02 -1.79 -19.60
N ASP A 372 -8.88 -1.87 -18.60
CA ASP A 372 -10.18 -1.19 -18.59
C ASP A 372 -10.03 0.30 -18.22
N PHE A 373 -9.01 0.64 -17.40
CA PHE A 373 -8.69 1.99 -16.96
C PHE A 373 -7.21 2.32 -17.14
N PRO A 374 -6.72 2.50 -18.38
CA PRO A 374 -5.30 2.71 -18.67
C PRO A 374 -4.72 4.01 -18.10
#